data_AF-A0A4V1TVU8-F1
#
_entry.id   AF-A0A4V1TVU8-F1
#
_cell.length_a   1.000
_cell.length_b   1.000
_cell.length_c   1.000
_cell.angle_alpha   90.00
_cell.angle_beta   90.00
_cell.angle_gamma   90.00
#
_symmetry.space_group_name_H-M   'P 1'
#
loop_
_entity.id
_entity.type
_entity.pdbx_description
1 polymer ?
#
loop_
_entity_poly.entity_id
_entity_poly.type
_entity_poly.pdbx_seq_one_letter_code
_entity_poly.pdbx_strand_id
1 'polypeptide(L)'
;MAAFADSPMLLREVSSRLFWGMSKVLDNRQGLVAAVLGLDDCPFPESPIQLQVVLPRGVPVGVLFIENAMSFDATTRSGSSLCAGMFVVYASGFKASAKRLRRPGGASIFYGQLGCLGAGEREAFERWLYDERQLPVFFWGDLDWSGMRILSTLRATFGEVGAWQPGYEPMRDHLLTGGGHRPEAADKRGQQPLAATGCSYADGQLLPLLDTLGFVDQELFNFQECRVG
;
A
#
# COMPACT_ATOMS: atom_id res chain seq x y z
N MET A 1 3.16 -12.33 30.72
CA MET A 1 3.13 -12.68 29.28
C MET A 1 2.57 -14.09 29.08
N ALA A 2 3.10 -15.11 29.77
CA ALA A 2 2.54 -16.47 29.78
C ALA A 2 1.05 -16.54 30.17
N ALA A 3 0.59 -15.70 31.10
CA ALA A 3 -0.81 -15.61 31.52
C ALA A 3 -1.80 -15.21 30.38
N PHE A 4 -1.30 -14.76 29.23
CA PHE A 4 -2.13 -14.40 28.07
C PHE A 4 -1.97 -15.37 26.90
N ALA A 5 -1.11 -16.39 27.01
CA ALA A 5 -0.77 -17.27 25.90
C ALA A 5 -2.00 -18.00 25.30
N ASP A 6 -3.02 -18.26 26.11
CA ASP A 6 -4.26 -18.93 25.70
C ASP A 6 -5.38 -17.96 25.24
N SER A 7 -5.11 -16.64 25.23
CA SER A 7 -6.09 -15.63 24.81
C SER A 7 -5.81 -15.15 23.38
N PRO A 8 -6.84 -15.00 22.51
CA PRO A 8 -6.66 -14.54 21.13
C PRO A 8 -6.40 -13.03 21.10
N MET A 9 -5.19 -12.62 21.50
CA MET A 9 -4.78 -11.22 21.61
C MET A 9 -3.71 -10.87 20.57
N LEU A 10 -3.81 -9.66 20.02
CA LEU A 10 -2.77 -9.08 19.19
C LEU A 10 -1.58 -8.63 20.06
N LEU A 11 -0.38 -8.62 19.47
CA LEU A 11 0.86 -8.23 20.16
C LEU A 11 0.77 -6.85 20.82
N ARG A 12 0.09 -5.90 20.17
CA ARG A 12 -0.12 -4.56 20.71
C ARG A 12 -1.08 -4.52 21.89
N GLU A 13 -2.08 -5.40 21.93
CA GLU A 13 -2.97 -5.52 23.08
C GLU A 13 -2.21 -6.11 24.28
N VAL A 14 -1.37 -7.12 24.03
CA VAL A 14 -0.46 -7.67 25.05
C VAL A 14 0.51 -6.61 25.55
N SER A 15 1.09 -5.82 24.65
CA SER A 15 1.98 -4.71 25.00
C SER A 15 1.27 -3.69 25.91
N SER A 16 0.07 -3.23 25.53
CA SER A 16 -0.70 -2.29 26.33
C SER A 16 -1.01 -2.82 27.73
N ARG A 17 -1.33 -4.10 27.87
CA ARG A 17 -1.63 -4.71 29.18
C ARG A 17 -0.40 -4.91 30.05
N LEU A 18 0.77 -5.16 29.45
CA LEU A 18 2.01 -5.40 30.19
C LEU A 18 2.80 -4.12 30.51
N PHE A 19 2.65 -3.07 29.70
CA PHE A 19 3.49 -1.87 29.78
C PHE A 19 2.66 -0.60 29.99
N TRP A 20 1.81 -0.57 31.02
CA TRP A 20 1.06 0.63 31.45
C TRP A 20 0.33 1.38 30.32
N GLY A 21 -0.30 0.64 29.41
CA GLY A 21 -1.02 1.20 28.26
C GLY A 21 -0.16 1.51 27.03
N MET A 22 1.15 1.28 27.07
CA MET A 22 2.04 1.50 25.94
C MET A 22 1.94 0.37 24.92
N SER A 23 1.21 0.62 23.82
CA SER A 23 0.89 -0.40 22.81
C SER A 23 2.02 -0.76 21.86
N LYS A 24 3.07 0.06 21.74
CA LYS A 24 4.15 -0.10 20.75
C LYS A 24 5.45 -0.69 21.32
N VAL A 25 5.50 -1.00 22.62
CA VAL A 25 6.75 -1.47 23.28
C VAL A 25 7.25 -2.78 22.67
N LEU A 26 6.34 -3.62 22.18
CA LEU A 26 6.66 -4.90 21.54
C LEU A 26 6.66 -4.86 20.00
N ASP A 27 6.47 -3.70 19.36
CA ASP A 27 6.49 -3.60 17.89
C ASP A 27 7.83 -4.13 17.34
N ASN A 28 7.77 -5.01 16.33
CA ASN A 28 8.93 -5.71 15.74
C ASN A 28 9.72 -6.61 16.71
N ARG A 29 9.18 -6.97 17.87
CA ARG A 29 9.87 -7.80 18.90
C ARG A 29 9.26 -9.19 19.08
N GLN A 30 8.55 -9.73 18.08
CA GLN A 30 7.94 -11.06 18.16
C GLN A 30 8.97 -12.16 18.46
N GLY A 31 10.16 -12.12 17.85
CA GLY A 31 11.22 -13.10 18.16
C GLY A 31 11.69 -13.06 19.61
N LEU A 32 11.76 -11.86 20.21
CA LEU A 32 12.07 -11.71 21.64
C LEU A 32 10.94 -12.29 22.51
N VAL A 33 9.68 -12.05 22.12
CA VAL A 33 8.52 -12.59 22.84
C VAL A 33 8.50 -14.12 22.80
N ALA A 34 8.76 -14.73 21.65
CA ALA A 34 8.87 -16.19 21.50
C ALA A 34 9.96 -16.75 22.42
N ALA A 35 11.15 -16.15 22.38
CA ALA A 35 12.28 -16.55 23.23
C ALA A 35 11.97 -16.45 24.73
N VAL A 36 11.29 -15.38 25.17
CA VAL A 36 10.88 -15.20 26.58
C VAL A 36 9.84 -16.24 27.02
N LEU A 37 8.97 -16.69 26.10
CA LEU A 37 7.96 -17.70 26.38
C LEU A 37 8.46 -19.14 26.22
N GLY A 38 9.69 -19.34 25.71
CA GLY A 38 10.21 -20.67 25.40
C GLY A 38 9.47 -21.35 24.25
N LEU A 39 8.97 -20.57 23.30
CA LEU A 39 8.25 -21.03 22.11
C LEU A 39 9.08 -20.79 20.86
N ASP A 40 8.87 -21.61 19.83
CA ASP A 40 9.51 -21.43 18.53
C ASP A 40 9.01 -20.16 17.82
N ASP A 41 7.71 -19.87 17.96
CA ASP A 41 7.04 -18.73 17.37
C ASP A 41 6.27 -17.91 18.42
N CYS A 42 6.13 -16.61 18.15
CA CYS A 42 5.34 -15.72 18.98
C CYS A 42 3.85 -16.07 18.85
N PRO A 43 3.14 -16.39 19.93
CA PRO A 43 1.72 -16.76 19.87
C PRO A 43 0.81 -15.56 19.59
N PHE A 44 1.33 -14.33 19.74
CA PHE A 44 0.58 -13.10 19.51
C PHE A 44 0.85 -12.55 18.11
N PRO A 45 -0.14 -12.53 17.21
CA PRO A 45 0.03 -11.96 15.88
C PRO A 45 0.15 -10.44 15.94
N GLU A 46 0.79 -9.87 14.91
CA GLU A 46 0.76 -8.42 14.68
C GLU A 46 -0.65 -7.95 14.34
N SER A 47 -0.92 -6.66 14.51
CA SER A 47 -2.18 -6.10 14.04
C SER A 47 -2.34 -6.27 12.52
N PRO A 48 -3.50 -6.75 12.04
CA PRO A 48 -3.74 -6.95 10.62
C PRO A 48 -3.68 -5.62 9.87
N ILE A 49 -3.27 -5.68 8.61
CA ILE A 49 -3.25 -4.52 7.73
C ILE A 49 -4.68 -4.21 7.32
N GLN A 50 -5.12 -2.97 7.52
CA GLN A 50 -6.43 -2.56 7.03
C GLN A 50 -6.35 -2.25 5.54
N LEU A 51 -7.11 -3.00 4.74
CA LEU A 51 -7.29 -2.79 3.31
C LEU A 51 -8.70 -2.27 3.04
N GLN A 52 -8.79 -1.18 2.31
CA GLN A 52 -10.05 -0.73 1.70
C GLN A 52 -10.02 -1.10 0.22
N VAL A 53 -11.09 -1.75 -0.24
CA VAL A 53 -11.13 -2.35 -1.58
C VAL A 53 -12.42 -1.99 -2.29
N VAL A 54 -12.31 -1.44 -3.49
CA VAL A 54 -13.44 -1.31 -4.43
C VAL A 54 -13.31 -2.38 -5.49
N LEU A 55 -14.35 -3.21 -5.60
CA LEU A 55 -14.40 -4.34 -6.51
C LEU A 55 -15.00 -3.90 -7.86
N PRO A 56 -14.37 -4.27 -8.99
CA PRO A 56 -14.88 -3.96 -10.32
C PRO A 56 -16.10 -4.81 -10.65
N ARG A 57 -16.83 -4.39 -11.69
CA ARG A 57 -17.84 -5.23 -12.35
C ARG A 57 -17.16 -6.19 -13.31
N GLY A 58 -17.59 -7.45 -13.31
CA GLY A 58 -17.12 -8.45 -14.26
C GLY A 58 -15.76 -9.06 -13.90
N VAL A 59 -15.04 -9.55 -14.91
CA VAL A 59 -13.76 -10.24 -14.72
C VAL A 59 -12.67 -9.21 -14.40
N PRO A 60 -11.93 -9.36 -13.29
CA PRO A 60 -10.87 -8.43 -12.93
C PRO A 60 -9.69 -8.54 -13.91
N VAL A 61 -9.16 -7.39 -14.33
CA VAL A 61 -8.04 -7.29 -15.28
C VAL A 61 -6.75 -6.80 -14.62
N GLY A 62 -6.81 -6.35 -13.36
CA GLY A 62 -5.64 -5.85 -12.66
C GLY A 62 -5.97 -5.35 -11.25
N VAL A 63 -4.93 -4.93 -10.53
CA VAL A 63 -5.02 -4.32 -9.20
C VAL A 63 -4.29 -2.99 -9.19
N LEU A 64 -4.91 -1.96 -8.64
CA LEU A 64 -4.31 -0.65 -8.43
C LEU A 64 -4.25 -0.37 -6.93
N PHE A 65 -3.04 -0.33 -6.38
CA PHE A 65 -2.78 0.21 -5.06
C PHE A 65 -2.68 1.74 -5.13
N ILE A 66 -3.48 2.43 -4.34
CA ILE A 66 -3.46 3.90 -4.21
C ILE A 66 -2.95 4.24 -2.83
N GLU A 67 -1.98 5.15 -2.76
CA GLU A 67 -1.37 5.53 -1.49
C GLU A 67 -2.24 6.47 -0.67
N ASN A 68 -2.63 7.61 -1.21
CA ASN A 68 -3.35 8.58 -0.44
C ASN A 68 -4.84 8.22 -0.30
N ALA A 69 -5.40 8.32 0.91
CA ALA A 69 -6.80 8.03 1.17
C ALA A 69 -7.75 8.98 0.41
N MET A 70 -7.41 10.27 0.30
CA MET A 70 -8.18 11.24 -0.48
C MET A 70 -8.14 10.90 -1.97
N SER A 71 -6.99 10.50 -2.49
CA SER A 71 -6.85 10.07 -3.89
C SER A 71 -7.61 8.76 -4.17
N PHE A 72 -7.64 7.83 -3.22
CA PHE A 72 -8.46 6.62 -3.29
C PHE A 72 -9.96 6.97 -3.36
N ASP A 73 -10.41 7.82 -2.45
CA ASP A 73 -11.79 8.28 -2.38
C ASP A 73 -12.22 9.06 -3.64
N ALA A 74 -11.35 9.93 -4.16
CA ALA A 74 -11.59 10.65 -5.40
C ALA A 74 -11.68 9.69 -6.60
N THR A 75 -10.79 8.70 -6.66
CA THR A 75 -10.77 7.68 -7.72
C THR A 75 -12.07 6.90 -7.75
N THR A 76 -12.52 6.42 -6.59
CA THR A 76 -13.72 5.57 -6.49
C THR A 76 -15.02 6.33 -6.77
N ARG A 77 -15.08 7.63 -6.46
CA ARG A 77 -16.22 8.50 -6.80
C ARG A 77 -16.26 8.94 -8.26
N SER A 78 -15.12 9.02 -8.94
CA SER A 78 -15.03 9.58 -10.30
C SER A 78 -15.80 8.76 -11.36
N GLY A 79 -16.01 7.46 -11.12
CA GLY A 79 -16.62 6.55 -12.09
C GLY A 79 -15.80 6.39 -13.39
N SER A 80 -14.53 6.79 -13.39
CA SER A 80 -13.70 6.82 -14.59
C SER A 80 -13.34 5.43 -15.11
N SER A 81 -13.25 5.34 -16.44
CA SER A 81 -12.92 4.11 -17.15
C SER A 81 -11.47 3.66 -17.00
N LEU A 82 -10.54 4.51 -16.53
CA LEU A 82 -9.12 4.11 -16.39
C LEU A 82 -8.92 3.00 -15.34
N CYS A 83 -9.83 2.89 -14.36
CA CYS A 83 -9.85 1.80 -13.39
C CYS A 83 -10.88 0.71 -13.72
N ALA A 84 -11.49 0.75 -14.92
CA ALA A 84 -12.51 -0.23 -15.30
C ALA A 84 -11.91 -1.65 -15.26
N GLY A 85 -12.57 -2.55 -14.53
CA GLY A 85 -12.09 -3.92 -14.36
C GLY A 85 -10.96 -4.09 -13.34
N MET A 86 -10.51 -3.05 -12.64
CA MET A 86 -9.43 -3.16 -11.66
C MET A 86 -9.97 -3.29 -10.23
N PHE A 87 -9.31 -4.10 -9.40
CA PHE A 87 -9.41 -3.96 -7.96
C PHE A 87 -8.69 -2.68 -7.53
N VAL A 88 -9.41 -1.72 -6.95
CA VAL A 88 -8.80 -0.49 -6.43
C VAL A 88 -8.61 -0.67 -4.93
N VAL A 89 -7.37 -0.53 -4.45
CA VAL A 89 -6.98 -0.89 -3.09
C VAL A 89 -6.26 0.27 -2.42
N TYR A 90 -6.71 0.65 -1.23
CA TYR A 90 -5.97 1.51 -0.31
C TYR A 90 -5.55 0.71 0.92
N ALA A 91 -4.32 0.93 1.38
CA ALA A 91 -3.78 0.26 2.57
C ALA A 91 -3.28 1.28 3.58
N SER A 92 -3.88 1.27 4.77
CA SER A 92 -3.56 2.26 5.81
C SER A 92 -2.09 2.18 6.24
N GLY A 93 -1.38 3.31 6.12
CA GLY A 93 0.00 3.48 6.54
C GLY A 93 1.04 2.66 5.76
N PHE A 94 0.77 2.36 4.48
CA PHE A 94 1.69 1.66 3.55
C PHE A 94 2.24 0.33 4.01
N LYS A 95 1.51 -0.32 4.91
CA LYS A 95 1.84 -1.67 5.35
C LYS A 95 1.48 -2.75 4.33
N ALA A 96 0.86 -2.42 3.20
CA ALA A 96 0.58 -3.36 2.10
C ALA A 96 1.83 -4.02 1.52
N SER A 97 2.98 -3.40 1.73
CA SER A 97 4.28 -3.93 1.35
C SER A 97 4.75 -5.11 2.21
N ALA A 98 4.11 -5.37 3.36
CA ALA A 98 4.49 -6.47 4.24
C ALA A 98 4.00 -7.81 3.68
N LYS A 99 4.92 -8.79 3.60
CA LYS A 99 4.64 -10.16 3.10
C LYS A 99 3.42 -10.83 3.76
N ARG A 100 3.09 -10.45 5.01
CA ARG A 100 1.90 -10.97 5.71
C ARG A 100 0.59 -10.65 5.00
N LEU A 101 0.53 -9.65 4.12
CA LEU A 101 -0.68 -9.30 3.37
C LEU A 101 -1.19 -10.46 2.50
N ARG A 102 -0.28 -11.31 2.02
CA ARG A 102 -0.57 -12.52 1.23
C ARG A 102 -1.07 -13.71 2.06
N ARG A 103 -1.15 -13.59 3.38
CA ARG A 103 -1.58 -14.69 4.27
C ARG A 103 -2.99 -14.42 4.80
N PRO A 104 -3.84 -15.45 4.90
CA PRO A 104 -5.09 -15.35 5.66
C PRO A 104 -4.84 -14.79 7.07
N GLY A 105 -5.64 -13.81 7.48
CA GLY A 105 -5.49 -13.13 8.78
C GLY A 105 -4.41 -12.03 8.85
N GLY A 106 -3.58 -11.87 7.82
CA GLY A 106 -2.60 -10.77 7.74
C GLY A 106 -3.22 -9.42 7.35
N ALA A 107 -4.45 -9.45 6.82
CA ALA A 107 -5.22 -8.28 6.43
C ALA A 107 -6.65 -8.33 6.99
N SER A 108 -7.20 -7.16 7.31
CA SER A 108 -8.63 -6.94 7.50
C SER A 108 -9.15 -6.17 6.30
N ILE A 109 -10.03 -6.78 5.53
CA ILE A 109 -10.53 -6.25 4.25
C ILE A 109 -11.89 -5.58 4.47
N PHE A 110 -12.01 -4.35 3.99
CA PHE A 110 -13.23 -3.54 4.00
C PHE A 110 -13.62 -3.24 2.56
N TYR A 111 -14.79 -3.73 2.14
CA TYR A 111 -15.28 -3.53 0.78
C TYR A 111 -16.10 -2.23 0.68
N GLY A 112 -15.73 -1.36 -0.25
CA GLY A 112 -16.40 -0.08 -0.49
C GLY A 112 -17.75 -0.27 -1.20
N GLN A 113 -18.75 0.50 -0.77
CA GLN A 113 -20.12 0.41 -1.29
C GLN A 113 -20.27 0.79 -2.76
N LEU A 114 -19.34 1.58 -3.30
CA LEU A 114 -19.34 2.00 -4.71
C LEU A 114 -18.92 0.88 -5.68
N GLY A 115 -18.36 -0.23 -5.17
CA GLY A 115 -17.99 -1.40 -5.95
C GLY A 115 -19.07 -2.48 -6.01
N CYS A 116 -18.77 -3.58 -6.69
CA CYS A 116 -19.56 -4.80 -6.55
C CYS A 116 -19.41 -5.38 -5.15
N LEU A 117 -20.51 -5.85 -4.55
CA LEU A 117 -20.51 -6.50 -3.22
C LEU A 117 -20.99 -7.97 -3.28
N GLY A 118 -21.10 -8.52 -4.49
CA GLY A 118 -21.46 -9.92 -4.69
C GLY A 118 -20.44 -10.85 -4.03
N ALA A 119 -20.90 -12.05 -3.67
CA ALA A 119 -20.02 -13.05 -3.07
C ALA A 119 -18.91 -13.47 -4.03
N GLY A 120 -19.21 -13.56 -5.34
CA GLY A 120 -18.24 -13.95 -6.37
C GLY A 120 -17.11 -12.94 -6.56
N GLU A 121 -17.40 -11.64 -6.53
CA GLU A 121 -16.37 -10.60 -6.68
C GLU A 121 -15.46 -10.52 -5.44
N ARG A 122 -16.03 -10.72 -4.24
CA ARG A 122 -15.24 -10.80 -3.00
C ARG A 122 -14.33 -12.01 -3.00
N GLU A 123 -14.85 -13.18 -3.37
CA GLU A 123 -14.07 -14.40 -3.49
C GLU A 123 -12.95 -14.24 -4.55
N ALA A 124 -13.24 -13.59 -5.68
CA ALA A 124 -12.22 -13.32 -6.69
C ALA A 124 -11.07 -12.46 -6.16
N PHE A 125 -11.37 -11.43 -5.36
CA PHE A 125 -10.34 -10.60 -4.72
C PHE A 125 -9.53 -11.39 -3.68
N GLU A 126 -10.19 -12.12 -2.79
CA GLU A 126 -9.52 -12.90 -1.74
C GLU A 126 -8.64 -14.00 -2.32
N ARG A 127 -9.11 -14.69 -3.36
CA ARG A 127 -8.30 -15.66 -4.10
C ARG A 127 -7.11 -15.02 -4.80
N TRP A 128 -7.27 -13.84 -5.39
CA TRP A 128 -6.12 -13.11 -5.92
C TRP A 128 -5.13 -12.75 -4.82
N LEU A 129 -5.63 -12.31 -3.66
CA LEU A 129 -4.79 -11.87 -2.55
C LEU A 129 -4.01 -13.02 -1.95
N TYR A 130 -4.63 -14.19 -1.74
CA TYR A 130 -4.04 -15.32 -1.01
C TYR A 130 -3.48 -16.44 -1.89
N ASP A 131 -4.05 -16.71 -3.07
CA ASP A 131 -3.66 -17.85 -3.92
C ASP A 131 -2.63 -17.48 -5.01
N GLU A 132 -1.95 -16.34 -4.86
CA GLU A 132 -0.90 -15.85 -5.79
C GLU A 132 -1.32 -15.82 -7.27
N ARG A 133 -2.61 -15.65 -7.57
CA ARG A 133 -3.07 -15.51 -8.96
C ARG A 133 -2.40 -14.30 -9.63
N GLN A 134 -1.98 -14.50 -10.88
CA GLN A 134 -1.35 -13.44 -11.65
C GLN A 134 -2.41 -12.48 -12.20
N LEU A 135 -2.55 -11.34 -11.54
CA LEU A 135 -3.13 -10.13 -12.13
C LEU A 135 -2.01 -9.08 -12.21
N PRO A 136 -1.97 -8.25 -13.25
CA PRO A 136 -1.13 -7.07 -13.27
C PRO A 136 -1.38 -6.21 -12.03
N VAL A 137 -0.31 -5.86 -11.32
CA VAL A 137 -0.39 -5.02 -10.12
C VAL A 137 0.26 -3.67 -10.44
N PHE A 138 -0.44 -2.61 -10.07
CA PHE A 138 0.01 -1.24 -10.26
C PHE A 138 -0.02 -0.49 -8.93
N PHE A 139 0.81 0.54 -8.83
CA PHE A 139 0.86 1.44 -7.69
C PHE A 139 0.78 2.88 -8.16
N TRP A 140 0.03 3.71 -7.44
CA TRP A 140 -0.02 5.15 -7.59
C TRP A 140 0.05 5.81 -6.21
N GLY A 141 1.10 6.59 -6.00
CA GLY A 141 1.34 7.32 -4.77
C GLY A 141 2.07 8.63 -5.01
N ASP A 142 2.64 9.19 -3.94
CA ASP A 142 3.44 10.40 -4.05
C ASP A 142 4.61 10.19 -5.03
N LEU A 143 4.95 11.24 -5.76
CA LEU A 143 6.13 11.26 -6.61
C LEU A 143 7.29 11.83 -5.78
N ASP A 144 7.75 11.01 -4.84
CA ASP A 144 8.90 11.25 -3.97
C ASP A 144 9.65 9.93 -3.66
N TRP A 145 10.72 9.99 -2.86
CA TRP A 145 11.51 8.78 -2.55
C TRP A 145 10.75 7.77 -1.69
N SER A 146 9.81 8.21 -0.85
CA SER A 146 8.98 7.31 -0.03
C SER A 146 7.98 6.54 -0.89
N GLY A 147 7.26 7.22 -1.77
CA GLY A 147 6.35 6.61 -2.74
C GLY A 147 7.06 5.60 -3.64
N MET A 148 8.24 5.95 -4.15
CA MET A 148 9.05 5.03 -4.96
C MET A 148 9.57 3.83 -4.15
N ARG A 149 9.85 4.01 -2.86
CA ARG A 149 10.22 2.91 -1.96
C ARG A 149 9.04 2.00 -1.66
N ILE A 150 7.82 2.55 -1.56
CA ILE A 150 6.60 1.75 -1.45
C ILE A 150 6.44 0.88 -2.69
N LEU A 151 6.56 1.44 -3.89
CA LEU A 151 6.55 0.68 -5.15
C LEU A 151 7.56 -0.47 -5.12
N SER A 152 8.82 -0.17 -4.78
CA SER A 152 9.88 -1.18 -4.68
C SER A 152 9.55 -2.29 -3.68
N THR A 153 8.99 -1.92 -2.52
CA THR A 153 8.66 -2.91 -1.47
C THR A 153 7.41 -3.72 -1.83
N LEU A 154 6.43 -3.14 -2.54
CA LEU A 154 5.30 -3.88 -3.09
C LEU A 154 5.76 -4.98 -4.06
N ARG A 155 6.80 -4.72 -4.87
CA ARG A 155 7.38 -5.75 -5.75
C ARG A 155 7.92 -6.96 -4.99
N ALA A 156 8.47 -6.75 -3.79
CA ALA A 156 8.93 -7.86 -2.95
C ALA A 156 7.79 -8.77 -2.43
N THR A 157 6.53 -8.32 -2.49
CA THR A 157 5.35 -9.05 -2.02
C THR A 157 4.43 -9.51 -3.16
N PHE A 158 4.38 -8.76 -4.27
CA PHE A 158 3.47 -9.00 -5.39
C PHE A 158 4.20 -9.39 -6.69
N GLY A 159 5.53 -9.42 -6.70
CA GLY A 159 6.34 -9.72 -7.89
C GLY A 159 6.43 -8.49 -8.80
N GLU A 160 5.95 -8.61 -10.03
CA GLU A 160 5.93 -7.49 -10.97
C GLU A 160 4.84 -6.48 -10.58
N VAL A 161 5.28 -5.33 -10.06
CA VAL A 161 4.43 -4.16 -9.80
C VAL A 161 4.90 -2.99 -10.66
N GLY A 162 3.97 -2.40 -11.41
CA GLY A 162 4.21 -1.23 -12.25
C GLY A 162 3.85 0.07 -11.54
N ALA A 163 4.61 1.14 -11.77
CA ALA A 163 4.12 2.49 -11.54
C ALA A 163 2.95 2.75 -12.51
N TRP A 164 1.79 3.14 -11.97
CA TRP A 164 0.58 3.35 -12.75
C TRP A 164 0.72 4.62 -13.61
N GLN A 165 1.10 4.45 -14.86
CA GLN A 165 1.39 5.55 -15.79
C GLN A 165 0.26 6.60 -15.87
N PRO A 166 -1.03 6.23 -15.96
CA PRO A 166 -2.11 7.22 -16.04
C PRO A 166 -2.12 8.22 -14.88
N GLY A 167 -1.76 7.80 -13.67
CA GLY A 167 -1.68 8.67 -12.50
C GLY A 167 -0.35 9.41 -12.36
N TYR A 168 0.76 8.80 -12.79
CA TYR A 168 2.09 9.42 -12.68
C TYR A 168 2.44 10.37 -13.83
N GLU A 169 1.90 10.20 -15.02
CA GLU A 169 2.18 11.10 -16.16
C GLU A 169 1.82 12.56 -15.88
N PRO A 170 0.65 12.90 -15.32
CA PRO A 170 0.34 14.29 -14.97
C PRO A 170 1.30 14.86 -13.91
N MET A 171 1.68 14.05 -12.92
CA MET A 171 2.65 14.44 -11.88
C MET A 171 4.05 14.70 -12.49
N ARG A 172 4.45 13.84 -13.44
CA ARG A 172 5.70 13.98 -14.20
C ARG A 172 5.70 15.28 -15.02
N ASP A 173 4.63 15.54 -15.76
CA ASP A 173 4.48 16.76 -16.56
C ASP A 173 4.51 18.02 -15.66
N HIS A 174 3.91 17.94 -14.47
CA HIS A 174 3.95 19.01 -13.49
C HIS A 174 5.38 19.30 -12.97
N LEU A 175 6.17 18.25 -12.69
CA LEU A 175 7.60 18.43 -12.38
C LEU A 175 8.36 19.09 -13.52
N LEU A 176 8.17 18.60 -14.75
CA LEU A 176 8.87 19.11 -15.94
C LEU A 176 8.54 20.57 -16.25
N THR A 177 7.37 21.05 -15.83
CA THR A 177 6.96 22.46 -15.95
C THR A 177 7.35 23.32 -14.75
N GLY A 178 8.10 22.77 -13.79
CA GLY A 178 8.63 23.49 -12.64
C GLY A 178 7.68 23.58 -11.44
N GLY A 179 6.61 22.77 -11.41
CA GLY A 179 5.65 22.72 -10.31
C GLY A 179 6.09 21.89 -9.10
N GLY A 180 7.29 21.31 -9.14
CA GLY A 180 7.84 20.54 -8.01
C GLY A 180 8.13 21.39 -6.79
N HIS A 181 8.05 20.77 -5.61
CA HIS A 181 8.51 21.38 -4.37
C HIS A 181 9.78 20.69 -3.87
N ARG A 182 10.64 21.45 -3.17
CA ARG A 182 11.85 20.90 -2.60
C ARG A 182 11.56 20.07 -1.34
N PRO A 183 12.37 19.04 -1.03
CA PRO A 183 12.20 18.21 0.17
C PRO A 183 12.12 19.00 1.48
N GLU A 184 12.81 20.15 1.54
CA GLU A 184 12.88 20.99 2.74
C GLU A 184 11.56 21.68 3.09
N ALA A 185 10.68 21.86 2.09
CA ALA A 185 9.41 22.56 2.21
C ALA A 185 8.26 21.66 2.72
N ALA A 186 8.44 20.34 2.72
CA ALA A 186 7.37 19.36 2.95
C ALA A 186 7.64 18.38 4.12
N ASP A 187 8.57 18.68 5.03
CA ASP A 187 9.01 17.76 6.10
C ASP A 187 9.58 16.41 5.59
N LYS A 188 10.05 16.39 4.33
CA LYS A 188 10.56 15.19 3.63
C LYS A 188 12.09 15.08 3.65
N ARG A 189 12.79 15.87 4.47
CA ARG A 189 14.27 15.94 4.53
C ARG A 189 14.97 14.64 4.93
N GLY A 190 14.26 13.74 5.63
CA GLY A 190 14.80 12.45 6.05
C GLY A 190 14.78 11.37 4.96
N GLN A 191 14.13 11.64 3.82
CA GLN A 191 13.99 10.64 2.77
C GLN A 191 15.32 10.41 2.06
N GLN A 192 15.72 9.14 1.99
CA GLN A 192 16.96 8.74 1.32
C GLN A 192 16.68 8.43 -0.16
N PRO A 193 17.53 8.91 -1.09
CA PRO A 193 17.43 8.55 -2.49
C PRO A 193 17.39 7.04 -2.70
N LEU A 194 16.63 6.62 -3.70
CA LEU A 194 16.51 5.22 -4.10
C LEU A 194 17.17 5.05 -5.46
N ALA A 195 18.11 4.11 -5.56
CA ALA A 195 18.84 3.88 -6.81
C ALA A 195 17.95 3.26 -7.90
N ALA A 196 17.08 2.32 -7.52
CA ALA A 196 16.14 1.68 -8.42
C ALA A 196 14.94 1.12 -7.65
N THR A 197 13.78 1.14 -8.29
CA THR A 197 12.55 0.47 -7.84
C THR A 197 12.43 -0.95 -8.41
N GLY A 198 13.05 -1.21 -9.57
CA GLY A 198 12.84 -2.40 -10.38
C GLY A 198 11.67 -2.30 -11.35
N CYS A 199 10.98 -1.15 -11.42
CA CYS A 199 9.96 -0.86 -12.41
C CYS A 199 10.57 0.01 -13.53
N SER A 200 10.59 -0.49 -14.77
CA SER A 200 11.22 0.21 -15.90
C SER A 200 10.69 1.63 -16.12
N TYR A 201 9.39 1.86 -15.94
CA TYR A 201 8.82 3.20 -16.06
C TYR A 201 9.29 4.11 -14.93
N ALA A 202 9.24 3.66 -13.68
CA ALA A 202 9.68 4.48 -12.55
C ALA A 202 11.18 4.80 -12.64
N ASP A 203 12.00 3.79 -12.92
CA ASP A 203 13.46 3.92 -12.96
C ASP A 203 13.92 4.78 -14.14
N GLY A 204 13.25 4.68 -15.29
CA GLY A 204 13.62 5.43 -16.49
C GLY A 204 12.98 6.81 -16.61
N GLN A 205 11.81 7.05 -16.02
CA GLN A 205 11.00 8.25 -16.27
C GLN A 205 10.68 9.07 -15.01
N LEU A 206 10.69 8.48 -13.82
CA LEU A 206 10.25 9.14 -12.58
C LEU A 206 11.44 9.46 -11.66
N LEU A 207 12.28 8.47 -11.32
CA LEU A 207 13.42 8.66 -10.41
C LEU A 207 14.39 9.77 -10.86
N PRO A 208 14.74 9.90 -12.16
CA PRO A 208 15.66 10.96 -12.59
C PRO A 208 15.14 12.39 -12.33
N LEU A 209 13.82 12.55 -12.23
CA LEU A 209 13.19 13.84 -11.97
C LEU A 209 13.20 14.21 -10.49
N LEU A 210 13.21 13.23 -9.58
CA LEU A 210 13.18 13.50 -8.14
C LEU A 210 14.45 14.20 -7.65
N ASP A 211 15.59 13.81 -8.23
CA ASP A 211 16.90 14.39 -7.90
C ASP A 211 17.07 15.81 -8.45
N THR A 212 16.42 16.11 -9.59
CA THR A 212 16.65 17.34 -10.35
C THR A 212 15.54 18.38 -10.18
N LEU A 213 14.28 17.95 -10.05
CA LEU A 213 13.08 18.79 -10.10
C LEU A 213 12.28 18.76 -8.79
N GLY A 214 12.56 17.83 -7.88
CA GLY A 214 11.91 17.75 -6.57
C GLY A 214 10.70 16.81 -6.54
N PHE A 215 9.79 17.06 -5.60
CA PHE A 215 8.70 16.15 -5.26
C PHE A 215 7.33 16.72 -5.66
N VAL A 216 6.37 15.81 -5.80
CA VAL A 216 4.96 16.14 -6.05
C VAL A 216 4.08 15.24 -5.19
N ASP A 217 3.16 15.87 -4.47
CA ASP A 217 2.19 15.16 -3.64
C ASP A 217 1.03 14.66 -4.51
N GLN A 218 0.59 13.43 -4.25
CA GLN A 218 -0.49 12.79 -4.99
C GLN A 218 -1.81 13.57 -4.91
N GLU A 219 -2.06 14.27 -3.81
CA GLU A 219 -3.31 15.02 -3.55
C GLU A 219 -3.53 16.19 -4.51
N LEU A 220 -2.46 16.69 -5.15
CA LEU A 220 -2.56 17.74 -6.15
C LEU A 220 -3.27 17.26 -7.43
N PHE A 221 -3.34 15.94 -7.63
CA PHE A 221 -3.86 15.33 -8.85
C PHE A 221 -5.11 14.53 -8.54
N ASN A 222 -6.14 14.80 -9.32
CA ASN A 222 -7.35 14.00 -9.31
C ASN A 222 -7.44 13.14 -10.56
N PHE A 223 -8.40 12.22 -10.53
CA PHE A 223 -8.56 11.22 -11.58
C PHE A 223 -9.00 11.80 -12.94
N GLN A 224 -9.54 13.03 -12.98
CA GLN A 224 -9.87 13.71 -14.25
C GLN A 224 -8.62 14.18 -14.99
N GLU A 225 -7.50 14.34 -14.28
CA GLU A 225 -6.22 14.77 -14.85
C GLU A 225 -5.39 13.57 -15.32
N CYS A 226 -5.78 12.34 -14.94
CA CYS A 226 -5.15 11.10 -15.39
C CYS A 226 -5.44 10.85 -16.87
N ARG A 227 -4.42 10.42 -17.64
CA ARG A 227 -4.52 10.25 -19.10
C ARG A 227 -4.72 8.79 -19.49
N VAL A 228 -5.48 8.58 -20.56
CA VAL A 228 -5.51 7.29 -21.27
C VAL A 228 -4.22 7.24 -22.08
N GLY A 229 -3.34 6.29 -21.75
CA GLY A 229 -2.11 6.02 -22.51
C GLY A 229 -2.39 5.50 -23.91
#